data_AF-A0A945R8P0-F1
#
_entry.id   AF-A0A945R8P0-F1
#
_cell.length_a   1.000
_cell.length_b   1.000
_cell.length_c   1.000
_cell.angle_alpha   90.00
_cell.angle_beta   90.00
_cell.angle_gamma   90.00
#
_symmetry.space_group_name_H-M   'P 1'
#
loop_
_entity.id
_entity.type
_entity.pdbx_description
1 polymer ?
#
loop_
_entity_poly.entity_id
_entity_poly.type
_entity_poly.pdbx_seq_one_letter_code
_entity_poly.pdbx_strand_id
1 'polypeptide(L)'
;MSEVYKANTVDLASQYRNIFPRLLLSFSLLFSLFGSSIALAQHDMHGMSNGGGLLASTMPVDDEVLAKAPQSLMLNFEDDVRLVKLALKETEQGEILIDFRFDPAAGKHFMHSLPQLAAAEYYKVEWAALDSNGELVKGSFYFSFGEGAQPPSTYIEEMDHQMIMSPDYRLL
;
A
#
# COMPACT_ATOMS: atom_id res chain seq x y z
N MET A 1 75.92 12.68 64.80
CA MET A 1 75.19 13.48 63.80
C MET A 1 73.75 12.97 63.77
N SER A 2 72.77 13.65 64.39
CA SER A 2 72.15 14.94 64.00
C SER A 2 71.30 14.78 62.72
N GLU A 3 70.00 14.46 62.80
CA GLU A 3 68.85 15.33 63.18
C GLU A 3 68.21 16.01 61.95
N VAL A 4 66.89 16.25 62.05
CA VAL A 4 65.96 17.07 61.22
C VAL A 4 65.15 16.32 60.13
N TYR A 5 63.82 16.50 59.96
CA TYR A 5 62.71 16.79 60.91
C TYR A 5 61.31 16.59 60.26
N LYS A 6 60.44 15.72 60.84
CA LYS A 6 58.95 15.70 60.68
C LYS A 6 58.33 15.44 59.27
N ALA A 7 57.06 15.07 59.11
CA ALA A 7 55.96 14.88 60.09
C ALA A 7 55.07 13.64 59.75
N ASN A 8 54.40 13.10 60.76
CA ASN A 8 53.26 12.19 60.59
C ASN A 8 51.98 12.98 60.27
N THR A 9 51.11 12.42 59.44
CA THR A 9 49.64 12.55 59.59
C THR A 9 49.00 11.19 59.34
N VAL A 10 48.42 10.61 60.38
CA VAL A 10 47.56 9.42 60.29
C VAL A 10 46.12 9.90 60.33
N ASP A 11 45.33 9.57 59.30
CA ASP A 11 43.86 9.60 59.34
C ASP A 11 43.36 8.62 58.26
N LEU A 12 43.12 7.35 58.60
CA LEU A 12 41.81 6.83 59.05
C LEU A 12 40.69 6.94 58.00
N ALA A 13 40.88 6.26 56.86
CA ALA A 13 39.77 5.80 56.03
C ALA A 13 39.82 4.27 55.88
N SER A 14 39.37 3.56 56.92
CA SER A 14 39.08 2.14 56.84
C SER A 14 37.87 1.90 55.95
N GLN A 15 38.03 1.22 54.82
CA GLN A 15 36.96 0.35 54.33
C GLN A 15 37.44 -0.81 53.46
N TYR A 16 37.27 -2.00 54.04
CA TYR A 16 37.16 -3.27 53.34
C TYR A 16 36.40 -3.16 52.02
N ARG A 17 36.93 -3.78 50.95
CA ARG A 17 36.22 -4.87 50.25
C ARG A 17 37.07 -5.58 49.18
N ASN A 18 37.22 -6.88 49.41
CA ASN A 18 37.13 -8.00 48.46
C ASN A 18 38.13 -7.99 47.27
N ILE A 19 39.11 -8.90 47.16
CA ILE A 19 39.05 -10.38 47.28
C ILE A 19 38.09 -11.01 46.25
N PHE A 20 38.56 -11.14 45.00
CA PHE A 20 38.20 -12.16 43.98
C PHE A 20 36.70 -12.31 43.55
N PRO A 21 36.37 -13.13 42.52
CA PRO A 21 37.21 -13.73 41.47
C PRO A 21 36.77 -13.38 40.03
N ARG A 22 37.52 -13.89 39.05
CA ARG A 22 37.02 -14.13 37.69
C ARG A 22 35.88 -15.15 37.73
N LEU A 23 34.70 -14.82 37.20
CA LEU A 23 33.75 -15.81 36.69
C LEU A 23 33.17 -15.33 35.37
N LEU A 24 33.60 -15.99 34.29
CA LEU A 24 33.02 -15.90 32.96
C LEU A 24 31.66 -16.63 32.92
N LEU A 25 30.88 -16.39 31.86
CA LEU A 25 29.66 -17.12 31.48
C LEU A 25 28.41 -16.87 32.34
N SER A 26 27.61 -15.84 31.98
CA SER A 26 26.14 -15.92 31.84
C SER A 26 25.46 -14.55 31.61
N PHE A 27 25.76 -13.82 30.53
CA PHE A 27 24.97 -12.62 30.18
C PHE A 27 24.94 -12.26 28.68
N SER A 28 24.50 -13.21 27.83
CA SER A 28 24.03 -12.88 26.47
C SER A 28 23.16 -14.00 25.89
N LEU A 29 21.89 -14.04 26.32
CA LEU A 29 20.84 -14.80 25.63
C LEU A 29 19.49 -14.07 25.67
N LEU A 30 19.55 -12.75 25.50
CA LEU A 30 18.40 -11.85 25.32
C LEU A 30 18.75 -10.82 24.23
N PHE A 31 19.16 -11.31 23.07
CA PHE A 31 19.44 -10.48 21.90
C PHE A 31 18.68 -11.06 20.69
N SER A 32 18.06 -10.16 19.91
CA SER A 32 17.40 -10.42 18.62
C SER A 32 16.38 -11.56 18.56
N LEU A 33 15.18 -11.32 19.13
CA LEU A 33 13.92 -11.93 18.68
C LEU A 33 12.97 -10.85 18.14
N PHE A 34 13.52 -9.99 17.26
CA PHE A 34 12.78 -9.09 16.38
C PHE A 34 13.18 -9.39 14.93
N GLY A 35 12.85 -10.61 14.48
CA GLY A 35 12.85 -10.98 13.07
C GLY A 35 11.51 -10.60 12.48
N SER A 36 11.50 -9.53 11.70
CA SER A 36 10.31 -8.93 11.05
C SER A 36 9.43 -9.96 10.33
N SER A 37 8.10 -9.82 10.49
CA SER A 37 7.10 -10.48 9.66
C SER A 37 7.40 -10.22 8.19
N ILE A 38 7.79 -11.25 7.44
CA ILE A 38 7.89 -11.16 5.98
C ILE A 38 6.46 -11.30 5.45
N ALA A 39 5.76 -10.17 5.32
CA ALA A 39 4.54 -10.10 4.54
C ALA A 39 4.92 -10.24 3.06
N LEU A 40 5.06 -11.50 2.59
CA LEU A 40 5.07 -11.81 1.17
C LEU A 40 3.66 -11.59 0.63
N ALA A 41 3.37 -10.34 0.32
CA ALA A 41 2.15 -9.92 -0.32
C ALA A 41 2.21 -10.32 -1.80
N GLN A 42 2.01 -11.62 -2.07
CA GLN A 42 1.88 -12.16 -3.42
C GLN A 42 0.44 -11.99 -3.89
N HIS A 43 0.12 -10.78 -4.34
CA HIS A 43 -1.07 -10.53 -5.15
C HIS A 43 -0.65 -10.64 -6.61
N ASP A 44 -1.20 -11.60 -7.35
CA ASP A 44 -1.20 -11.50 -8.81
C ASP A 44 -1.97 -10.23 -9.18
N MET A 45 -1.30 -9.27 -9.83
CA MET A 45 -1.97 -8.06 -10.31
C MET A 45 -2.89 -8.45 -11.47
N HIS A 46 -4.14 -8.80 -11.16
CA HIS A 46 -5.21 -9.05 -12.14
C HIS A 46 -5.72 -7.75 -12.78
N GLY A 47 -4.84 -6.79 -13.04
CA GLY A 47 -5.12 -5.64 -13.87
C GLY A 47 -5.48 -6.12 -15.28
N MET A 48 -6.79 -6.20 -15.57
CA MET A 48 -7.36 -6.68 -16.83
C MET A 48 -7.08 -5.68 -17.97
N SER A 49 -5.81 -5.63 -18.41
CA SER A 49 -5.39 -4.94 -19.61
C SER A 49 -5.92 -5.73 -20.82
N ASN A 50 -7.04 -5.27 -21.39
CA ASN A 50 -7.70 -5.89 -22.54
C ASN A 50 -6.96 -5.63 -23.88
N GLY A 51 -5.68 -5.27 -23.83
CA GLY A 51 -4.79 -5.08 -24.98
C GLY A 51 -3.33 -5.22 -24.54
N GLY A 52 -2.66 -6.28 -24.99
CA GLY A 52 -1.32 -6.62 -24.50
C GLY A 52 -0.28 -5.54 -24.78
N GLY A 53 0.55 -5.24 -23.78
CA GLY A 53 1.67 -4.30 -23.89
C GLY A 53 1.82 -3.44 -22.65
N LEU A 54 0.89 -2.49 -22.47
CA LEU A 54 0.97 -1.51 -21.38
C LEU A 54 0.36 -2.03 -20.08
N LEU A 55 1.18 -2.10 -19.03
CA LEU A 55 0.76 -2.33 -17.65
C LEU A 55 0.80 -1.03 -16.85
N ALA A 56 -0.11 -0.91 -15.88
CA ALA A 56 -0.19 0.21 -14.95
C ALA A 56 -0.26 -0.32 -13.52
N SER A 57 0.70 0.08 -12.68
CA SER A 57 0.60 -0.09 -11.23
C SER A 57 -0.22 1.07 -10.65
N THR A 58 -1.25 0.75 -9.87
CA THR A 58 -2.25 1.73 -9.41
C THR A 58 -2.20 1.91 -7.89
N MET A 59 -2.67 3.07 -7.43
CA MET A 59 -3.04 3.31 -6.03
C MET A 59 -4.41 4.00 -6.03
N PRO A 60 -5.48 3.41 -5.45
CA PRO A 60 -5.54 2.06 -4.89
C PRO A 60 -5.11 0.95 -5.86
N VAL A 61 -4.64 -0.16 -5.31
CA VAL A 61 -4.39 -1.40 -6.07
C VAL A 61 -5.74 -1.98 -6.51
N ASP A 62 -5.75 -2.76 -7.59
CA ASP A 62 -6.96 -3.47 -8.00
C ASP A 62 -7.44 -4.44 -6.90
N ASP A 63 -8.76 -4.49 -6.72
CA ASP A 63 -9.47 -5.23 -5.66
C ASP A 63 -9.14 -4.79 -4.21
N GLU A 64 -8.51 -3.62 -4.00
CA GLU A 64 -8.08 -3.17 -2.67
C GLU A 64 -9.25 -2.71 -1.78
N VAL A 65 -9.24 -3.18 -0.53
CA VAL A 65 -10.16 -2.75 0.54
C VAL A 65 -9.44 -1.77 1.48
N LEU A 66 -9.82 -0.50 1.44
CA LEU A 66 -9.15 0.55 2.21
C LEU A 66 -9.90 0.85 3.52
N ALA A 67 -9.17 1.22 4.58
CA ALA A 67 -9.80 1.65 5.84
C ALA A 67 -10.59 2.98 5.73
N LYS A 68 -10.34 3.78 4.67
CA LYS A 68 -10.98 5.08 4.41
C LYS A 68 -10.88 5.45 2.93
N ALA A 69 -11.71 6.40 2.49
CA ALA A 69 -11.65 6.93 1.13
C ALA A 69 -10.23 7.44 0.75
N PRO A 70 -9.72 7.10 -0.45
CA PRO A 70 -8.47 7.65 -0.96
C PRO A 70 -8.64 9.13 -1.32
N GLN A 71 -7.60 9.93 -1.11
CA GLN A 71 -7.61 11.37 -1.46
C GLN A 71 -7.18 11.64 -2.91
N SER A 72 -6.56 10.64 -3.55
CA SER A 72 -6.08 10.69 -4.92
C SER A 72 -6.02 9.30 -5.52
N LEU A 73 -6.11 9.23 -6.84
CA LEU A 73 -5.68 8.08 -7.63
C LEU A 73 -4.24 8.29 -8.08
N MET A 74 -3.46 7.20 -8.16
CA MET A 74 -2.16 7.19 -8.83
C MET A 74 -2.13 6.10 -9.90
N LEU A 75 -1.51 6.40 -11.04
CA LEU A 75 -1.22 5.44 -12.10
C LEU A 75 0.27 5.56 -12.48
N ASN A 76 0.99 4.46 -12.38
CA ASN A 76 2.41 4.33 -12.71
C ASN A 76 2.57 3.36 -13.89
N PHE A 77 3.03 3.88 -15.02
CA PHE A 77 3.29 3.11 -16.23
C PHE A 77 4.78 2.78 -16.35
N GLU A 78 5.11 1.65 -16.99
CA GLU A 78 6.51 1.27 -17.22
C GLU A 78 7.22 2.21 -18.20
N ASP A 79 6.48 2.74 -19.18
CA ASP A 79 6.94 3.67 -20.22
C ASP A 79 6.16 4.99 -20.25
N ASP A 80 6.69 5.97 -20.98
CA ASP A 80 6.05 7.28 -21.14
C ASP A 80 4.78 7.14 -21.99
N VAL A 81 3.65 7.53 -21.42
CA VAL A 81 2.33 7.49 -22.08
C VAL A 81 1.63 8.83 -21.99
N ARG A 82 0.58 9.04 -22.79
CA ARG A 82 -0.33 10.19 -22.66
C ARG A 82 -1.66 9.70 -22.10
N LEU A 83 -1.99 10.06 -20.87
CA LEU A 83 -3.26 9.69 -20.25
C LEU A 83 -4.39 10.51 -20.88
N VAL A 84 -5.24 9.86 -21.71
CA VAL A 84 -6.32 10.52 -22.47
C VAL A 84 -7.69 10.38 -21.80
N LYS A 85 -7.86 9.42 -20.88
CA LYS A 85 -9.06 9.27 -20.05
C LYS A 85 -8.66 8.85 -18.63
N LEU A 86 -9.29 9.49 -17.65
CA LEU A 86 -9.47 8.97 -16.30
C LEU A 86 -10.92 9.26 -15.88
N ALA A 87 -11.66 8.22 -15.48
CA ALA A 87 -13.03 8.35 -15.00
C ALA A 87 -13.23 7.48 -13.75
N LEU A 88 -14.03 7.96 -12.80
CA LEU A 88 -14.43 7.24 -11.60
C LEU A 88 -15.92 6.92 -11.70
N LYS A 89 -16.30 5.70 -11.35
CA LYS A 89 -17.69 5.26 -11.26
C LYS A 89 -17.96 4.64 -9.90
N GLU A 90 -19.15 4.85 -9.40
CA GLU A 90 -19.75 4.09 -8.30
C GLU A 90 -20.84 3.18 -8.88
N THR A 91 -20.99 1.99 -8.31
CA THR A 91 -21.73 0.88 -8.94
C THR A 91 -23.20 1.18 -9.20
N GLU A 92 -23.87 1.94 -8.32
CA GLU A 92 -25.30 2.25 -8.44
C GLU A 92 -25.56 3.66 -9.03
N GLN A 93 -24.74 4.64 -8.64
CA GLN A 93 -24.90 6.06 -9.01
C GLN A 93 -24.29 6.39 -10.37
N GLY A 94 -23.40 5.56 -10.90
CA GLY A 94 -22.74 5.76 -12.18
C GLY A 94 -21.49 6.64 -12.10
N GLU A 95 -21.28 7.50 -13.09
CA GLU A 95 -20.03 8.27 -13.23
C GLU A 95 -19.96 9.47 -12.29
N ILE A 96 -18.86 9.56 -11.53
CA ILE A 96 -18.57 10.64 -10.59
C ILE A 96 -17.65 11.65 -11.27
N LEU A 97 -18.05 12.92 -11.21
CA LEU A 97 -17.23 14.02 -11.71
C LEU A 97 -15.99 14.22 -10.83
N ILE A 98 -14.83 13.79 -11.33
CA ILE A 98 -13.52 13.98 -10.69
C ILE A 98 -12.74 15.17 -11.26
N ASP A 99 -13.32 15.93 -12.19
CA ASP A 99 -12.66 17.06 -12.88
C ASP A 99 -11.33 16.74 -13.60
N PHE A 100 -11.19 15.50 -14.11
CA PHE A 100 -10.10 15.17 -15.03
C PHE A 100 -10.06 16.13 -16.23
N ARG A 101 -8.85 16.53 -16.63
CA ARG A 101 -8.58 17.35 -17.82
C ARG A 101 -7.39 16.72 -18.55
N PHE A 102 -7.52 16.57 -19.86
CA PHE A 102 -6.46 16.03 -20.70
C PHE A 102 -5.25 16.99 -20.74
N ASP A 103 -4.07 16.46 -20.41
CA ASP A 103 -2.78 17.09 -20.66
C ASP A 103 -2.08 16.34 -21.81
N PRO A 104 -1.65 17.01 -22.90
CA PRO A 104 -0.93 16.38 -24.00
C PRO A 104 0.51 15.94 -23.66
N ALA A 105 1.04 16.30 -22.49
CA ALA A 105 2.33 15.83 -22.01
C ALA A 105 2.36 14.31 -21.84
N ALA A 106 3.49 13.71 -22.23
CA ALA A 106 3.76 12.30 -21.95
C ALA A 106 4.49 12.16 -20.62
N GLY A 107 4.25 11.06 -19.91
CA GLY A 107 4.97 10.72 -18.68
C GLY A 107 4.59 9.35 -18.14
N LYS A 108 5.29 8.92 -17.08
CA LYS A 108 5.08 7.62 -16.42
C LYS A 108 4.19 7.67 -15.19
N HIS A 109 4.11 8.83 -14.53
CA HIS A 109 3.47 8.99 -13.21
C HIS A 109 2.33 10.00 -13.29
N PHE A 110 1.12 9.53 -13.04
CA PHE A 110 -0.08 10.37 -12.98
C PHE A 110 -0.66 10.30 -11.58
N MET A 111 -1.00 11.46 -11.02
CA MET A 111 -1.70 11.58 -9.75
C MET A 111 -2.89 12.51 -9.94
N HIS A 112 -4.07 12.07 -9.52
CA HIS A 112 -5.31 12.82 -9.70
C HIS A 112 -6.07 12.91 -8.38
N SER A 113 -6.29 14.12 -7.87
CA SER A 113 -7.03 14.35 -6.61
C SER A 113 -8.50 13.98 -6.77
N LEU A 114 -9.08 13.36 -5.74
CA LEU A 114 -10.48 12.98 -5.72
C LEU A 114 -11.35 13.97 -4.93
N PRO A 115 -12.63 14.14 -5.30
CA PRO A 115 -13.62 14.76 -4.41
C PRO A 115 -13.85 13.87 -3.18
N GLN A 116 -14.59 14.38 -2.20
CA GLN A 116 -15.06 13.55 -1.09
C GLN A 116 -16.00 12.46 -1.62
N LEU A 117 -15.62 11.20 -1.42
CA LEU A 117 -16.43 10.03 -1.79
C LEU A 117 -17.39 9.65 -0.65
N ALA A 118 -18.59 9.18 -1.02
CA ALA A 118 -19.55 8.57 -0.10
C ALA A 118 -19.15 7.12 0.22
N ALA A 119 -19.82 6.45 1.17
CA ALA A 119 -19.67 5.00 1.29
C ALA A 119 -20.46 4.30 0.18
N ALA A 120 -19.87 3.27 -0.43
CA ALA A 120 -20.45 2.43 -1.48
C ALA A 120 -19.88 1.01 -1.39
N GLU A 121 -20.49 0.04 -2.06
CA GLU A 121 -19.97 -1.34 -2.13
C GLU A 121 -18.57 -1.38 -2.73
N TYR A 122 -18.40 -0.74 -3.90
CA TYR A 122 -17.12 -0.54 -4.55
C TYR A 122 -17.16 0.63 -5.54
N TYR A 123 -15.96 1.04 -5.95
CA TYR A 123 -15.68 2.01 -7.00
C TYR A 123 -14.95 1.33 -8.14
N LYS A 124 -15.21 1.79 -9.37
CA LYS A 124 -14.47 1.42 -10.58
C LYS A 124 -13.76 2.64 -11.14
N VAL A 125 -12.46 2.53 -11.37
CA VAL A 125 -11.68 3.49 -12.15
C VAL A 125 -11.52 2.95 -13.56
N GLU A 126 -11.78 3.79 -14.56
CA GLU A 126 -11.52 3.49 -15.98
C GLU A 126 -10.47 4.46 -16.52
N TRP A 127 -9.40 3.93 -17.11
CA TRP A 127 -8.35 4.72 -17.73
C TRP A 127 -8.14 4.33 -19.20
N ALA A 128 -7.63 5.30 -19.98
CA ALA A 128 -7.12 5.03 -21.32
C ALA A 128 -5.89 5.92 -21.59
N ALA A 129 -4.88 5.35 -22.21
CA ALA A 129 -3.62 6.02 -22.50
C ALA A 129 -3.14 5.71 -23.92
N LEU A 130 -2.47 6.67 -24.54
CA LEU A 130 -1.72 6.45 -25.78
C LEU A 130 -0.28 6.07 -25.41
N ASP A 131 0.21 4.96 -25.93
CA ASP A 131 1.59 4.51 -25.75
C ASP A 131 2.58 5.30 -26.63
N SER A 132 3.85 4.90 -26.64
CA SER A 132 4.90 5.50 -27.48
C SER A 132 4.66 5.37 -29.00
N ASN A 133 3.89 4.36 -29.43
CA ASN A 133 3.50 4.12 -30.82
C ASN A 133 2.23 4.88 -31.22
N GLY A 134 1.50 5.45 -30.24
CA GLY A 134 0.19 6.07 -30.42
C GLY A 134 -0.97 5.08 -30.39
N GLU A 135 -0.75 3.84 -29.94
CA GLU A 135 -1.80 2.85 -29.74
C GLU A 135 -2.58 3.14 -28.45
N LEU A 136 -3.91 3.04 -28.53
CA LEU A 136 -4.81 3.35 -27.42
C LEU A 136 -5.03 2.10 -26.54
N VAL A 137 -4.29 2.02 -25.44
CA VAL A 137 -4.50 0.97 -24.42
C VAL A 137 -5.51 1.46 -23.38
N LYS A 138 -6.28 0.53 -22.83
CA LYS A 138 -7.35 0.77 -21.85
C LYS A 138 -7.26 -0.24 -20.73
N GLY A 139 -7.62 0.19 -19.53
CA GLY A 139 -7.79 -0.71 -18.40
C GLY A 139 -8.78 -0.14 -17.39
N SER A 140 -9.05 -0.94 -16.38
CA SER A 140 -9.79 -0.53 -15.20
C SER A 140 -9.23 -1.23 -13.97
N PHE A 141 -9.48 -0.64 -12.81
CA PHE A 141 -9.24 -1.26 -11.51
C PHE A 141 -10.36 -0.85 -10.56
N TYR A 142 -10.51 -1.61 -9.49
CA TYR A 142 -11.61 -1.53 -8.54
C TYR A 142 -11.06 -1.35 -7.12
N PHE A 143 -11.80 -0.64 -6.27
CA PHE A 143 -11.48 -0.55 -4.84
C PHE A 143 -12.75 -0.33 -4.01
N SER A 144 -12.73 -0.72 -2.75
CA SER A 144 -13.77 -0.41 -1.77
C SER A 144 -13.17 0.25 -0.53
N PHE A 145 -14.00 0.84 0.33
CA PHE A 145 -13.49 1.38 1.60
C PHE A 145 -14.51 1.49 2.73
N GLY A 146 -14.00 1.48 3.95
CA GLY A 146 -14.77 1.73 5.17
C GLY A 146 -14.94 0.49 6.05
N GLU A 147 -15.69 0.64 7.13
CA GLU A 147 -15.97 -0.45 8.06
C GLU A 147 -16.90 -1.48 7.41
N GLY A 148 -16.49 -2.75 7.39
CA GLY A 148 -17.26 -3.85 6.80
C GLY A 148 -17.16 -3.98 5.26
N ALA A 149 -16.44 -3.08 4.58
CA ALA A 149 -16.21 -3.18 3.14
C ALA A 149 -15.55 -4.52 2.75
N GLN A 150 -15.99 -5.11 1.63
CA GLN A 150 -15.44 -6.36 1.07
C GLN A 150 -14.63 -6.06 -0.20
N PRO A 151 -13.77 -7.00 -0.66
CA PRO A 151 -13.12 -6.87 -1.96
C PRO A 151 -14.17 -6.73 -3.08
N PRO A 152 -14.04 -5.74 -3.99
CA PRO A 152 -14.92 -5.56 -5.14
C PRO A 152 -15.28 -6.85 -5.91
N SER A 153 -14.32 -7.76 -6.06
CA SER A 153 -14.49 -9.10 -6.65
C SER A 153 -15.65 -9.89 -6.06
N THR A 154 -15.90 -9.78 -4.75
CA THR A 154 -16.99 -10.48 -4.05
C THR A 154 -18.36 -10.09 -4.61
N TYR A 155 -18.58 -8.79 -4.85
CA TYR A 155 -19.83 -8.27 -5.41
C TYR A 155 -19.96 -8.61 -6.89
N ILE A 156 -18.85 -8.50 -7.65
CA ILE A 156 -18.82 -8.80 -9.09
C ILE A 156 -19.16 -10.29 -9.34
N GLU A 157 -18.57 -11.20 -8.56
CA GLU A 157 -18.89 -12.63 -8.63
C GLU A 157 -20.37 -12.88 -8.32
N GLU A 158 -20.94 -12.26 -7.27
CA GLU A 158 -22.36 -12.42 -6.95
C GLU A 158 -23.27 -11.93 -8.10
N MET A 159 -22.98 -10.76 -8.68
CA MET A 159 -23.73 -10.20 -9.81
C MET A 159 -23.70 -11.13 -11.04
N ASP A 160 -22.54 -11.70 -11.38
CA ASP A 160 -22.39 -12.64 -12.49
C ASP A 160 -23.19 -13.93 -12.25
N HIS A 161 -23.15 -14.47 -11.02
CA HIS A 161 -23.96 -15.64 -10.65
C HIS A 161 -25.47 -15.35 -10.73
N GLN A 162 -25.91 -14.17 -10.31
CA GLN A 162 -27.31 -13.74 -10.43
C GLN A 162 -27.74 -13.59 -11.91
N MET A 163 -26.89 -13.05 -12.78
CA MET A 163 -27.18 -12.92 -14.22
C MET A 163 -27.27 -14.27 -14.94
N ILE A 164 -26.42 -15.25 -14.57
CA ILE A 164 -26.48 -16.62 -15.11
C ILE A 164 -27.78 -17.34 -14.71
N MET A 165 -28.38 -16.97 -13.58
CA MET A 165 -29.63 -17.56 -13.05
C MET A 165 -30.92 -16.97 -13.65
N SER A 166 -30.82 -16.12 -14.67
CA SER A 166 -31.99 -15.60 -15.40
C SER A 166 -32.82 -16.75 -16.00
N PRO A 167 -34.15 -16.81 -15.80
CA PRO A 167 -34.98 -17.90 -16.34
C PRO A 167 -34.92 -17.97 -17.87
N ASP A 168 -34.74 -19.17 -18.42
CA ASP A 168 -34.74 -19.38 -19.86
C ASP A 168 -36.19 -19.33 -20.39
N TYR A 169 -36.68 -18.11 -20.68
CA TYR A 169 -38.04 -17.82 -21.16
C TYR A 169 -38.34 -18.34 -22.59
N ARG A 170 -37.68 -19.43 -23.01
CA ARG A 170 -37.81 -20.04 -24.35
C ARG A 170 -38.87 -21.15 -24.42
N LEU A 171 -39.70 -21.29 -23.39
CA LEU A 171 -40.80 -22.25 -23.30
C LEU A 171 -42.13 -21.57 -22.93
N LEU A 172 -42.57 -20.64 -23.78
CA LEU A 172 -43.95 -20.13 -23.86
C LEU A 172 -44.37 -20.03 -25.34
#